data_AF-A0A948PSB6-F1
#
_entry.id   AF-A0A948PSB6-F1
#
_cell.length_a   1.000
_cell.length_b   1.000
_cell.length_c   1.000
_cell.angle_alpha   90.00
_cell.angle_beta   90.00
_cell.angle_gamma   90.00
#
_symmetry.space_group_name_H-M   'P 1'
#
loop_
_entity.id
_entity.type
_entity.pdbx_description
1 polymer ?
#
loop_
_entity_poly.entity_id
_entity_poly.type
_entity_poly.pdbx_seq_one_letter_code
_entity_poly.pdbx_strand_id
1 'polypeptide(L)' 'MKKEVGMNDELRPEYDLSQLLKGGVRGKYADRYREGTNLVLLSPDVAKVFPNEEAVNKALRIVMQLAKIPIASRHKK' A
#
# COMPACT_ATOMS: atom_id res chain seq x y z
N MET A 1 -15.51 7.71 41.36
CA MET A 1 -16.81 7.69 40.62
C MET A 1 -16.59 8.28 39.22
N LYS A 2 -17.47 7.90 38.29
CA LYS A 2 -17.28 7.89 36.83
C LYS A 2 -17.04 9.27 36.17
N LYS A 3 -16.35 9.16 35.03
CA LYS A 3 -16.11 10.11 33.93
C LYS A 3 -17.33 10.94 33.56
N GLU A 4 -17.09 12.18 33.11
CA GLU A 4 -17.75 12.75 31.93
C GLU A 4 -16.75 13.65 31.18
N VAL A 5 -16.12 13.11 30.13
CA VAL A 5 -15.54 13.93 29.06
C VAL A 5 -16.62 13.94 27.99
N GLY A 6 -17.36 15.03 27.93
CA GLY A 6 -18.32 15.30 26.85
C GLY A 6 -17.54 15.38 25.54
N MET A 7 -17.43 14.24 24.85
CA MET A 7 -17.10 14.21 23.44
C MET A 7 -18.38 14.65 22.75
N ASN A 8 -18.43 15.92 22.32
CA ASN A 8 -19.49 16.38 21.44
C ASN A 8 -19.57 15.39 20.27
N ASP A 9 -20.74 14.79 20.11
CA ASP A 9 -21.04 13.83 19.05
C ASP A 9 -21.20 14.62 17.74
N GLU A 10 -20.07 15.05 17.18
CA GLU A 10 -20.00 15.73 15.88
C GLU A 10 -20.29 14.76 14.72
N LEU A 11 -20.43 13.47 15.02
CA LEU A 11 -20.80 12.47 14.04
C LEU A 11 -22.29 12.59 13.71
N ARG A 12 -22.60 12.47 12.42
CA ARG A 12 -23.99 12.41 12.00
C ARG A 12 -24.63 11.13 12.57
N PRO A 13 -25.95 11.13 12.84
CA PRO A 13 -26.64 9.97 13.42
C PRO A 13 -26.46 8.65 12.66
N GLU A 14 -26.16 8.71 11.36
CA GLU A 14 -25.90 7.52 10.53
C GLU A 14 -24.53 6.87 10.81
N TYR A 15 -23.63 7.55 11.53
CA TYR A 15 -22.28 7.08 11.85
C TYR A 15 -22.15 6.54 13.28
N ASP A 16 -23.04 5.64 13.68
CA ASP A 16 -22.87 4.88 14.92
C ASP A 16 -21.71 3.87 14.78
N LEU A 17 -20.53 4.26 15.27
CA LEU A 17 -19.33 3.44 15.23
C LEU A 17 -19.48 2.12 15.99
N SER A 18 -20.37 2.04 17.00
CA SER A 18 -20.62 0.80 17.74
C SER A 18 -21.32 -0.25 16.88
N GLN A 19 -22.18 0.19 15.94
CA GLN A 19 -22.83 -0.67 14.96
C GLN A 19 -21.92 -0.94 13.77
N LEU A 20 -21.27 0.11 13.22
CA LEU A 20 -20.46 0.01 12.01
C LEU A 20 -19.21 -0.87 12.21
N LEU A 21 -18.63 -0.90 13.41
CA LEU A 21 -17.40 -1.65 13.70
C LEU A 21 -17.65 -2.99 14.39
N LYS A 22 -18.92 -3.42 14.57
CA LYS A 22 -19.28 -4.67 15.26
C LYS A 22 -18.68 -5.93 14.63
N GLY A 23 -18.30 -5.87 13.34
CA GLY A 23 -17.55 -6.91 12.62
C GLY A 23 -16.22 -6.42 12.05
N GLY A 24 -15.74 -5.25 12.50
CA GLY A 24 -14.51 -4.65 12.02
C GLY A 24 -13.28 -5.43 12.47
N VAL A 25 -12.46 -5.87 11.52
CA VAL A 25 -11.18 -6.53 11.81
C VAL A 25 -10.08 -5.49 11.92
N ARG A 26 -9.46 -5.38 13.10
CA ARG A 26 -8.33 -4.47 13.31
C ARG A 26 -7.18 -4.86 12.39
N GLY A 27 -6.69 -3.90 11.61
CA GLY A 27 -5.57 -4.14 10.71
C GLY A 27 -5.90 -4.97 9.47
N LYS A 28 -7.17 -5.06 9.05
CA LYS A 28 -7.62 -5.78 7.83
C LYS A 28 -6.74 -5.53 6.59
N TYR A 29 -6.14 -4.34 6.49
CA TYR A 29 -5.27 -3.94 5.38
C TYR A 29 -3.86 -3.54 5.83
N ALA A 30 -3.51 -3.77 7.10
CA ALA A 30 -2.21 -3.40 7.64
C ALA A 30 -1.07 -4.11 6.90
N ASP A 31 -1.25 -5.38 6.54
CA ASP A 31 -0.23 -6.14 5.83
C ASP A 31 -0.06 -5.68 4.38
N ARG A 32 -1.17 -5.40 3.66
CA ARG A 32 -1.12 -4.78 2.31
C ARG A 32 -0.45 -3.40 2.33
N TYR A 33 -0.66 -2.63 3.39
CA TYR A 33 -0.01 -1.34 3.55
C TYR A 33 1.50 -1.50 3.86
N ARG A 34 1.85 -2.47 4.71
CA ARG A 34 3.25 -2.79 5.08
C ARG A 34 4.06 -3.40 3.94
N GLU A 35 3.40 -4.07 3.00
CA GLU A 35 4.05 -4.55 1.78
C GLU A 35 4.74 -3.40 1.03
N GLY A 36 4.16 -2.18 1.13
CA GLY A 36 4.72 -0.96 0.59
C GLY A 36 4.79 -0.97 -0.94
N THR A 37 4.91 0.21 -1.55
CA THR A 37 5.27 0.32 -2.96
C THR A 37 6.69 0.84 -3.02
N ASN A 38 7.61 0.07 -3.59
CA ASN A 38 8.96 0.56 -3.84
C ASN A 38 8.93 1.51 -5.03
N LEU A 39 8.93 2.82 -4.76
CA LEU A 39 8.95 3.84 -5.81
C LEU A 39 10.39 4.09 -6.25
N VAL A 40 10.65 3.88 -7.54
CA VAL A 40 11.95 4.17 -8.16
C VAL A 40 11.76 5.34 -9.10
N LEU A 41 12.48 6.44 -8.83
CA LEU A 41 12.50 7.60 -9.72
C LEU A 41 13.33 7.27 -10.97
N LEU A 42 12.70 7.34 -12.14
CA LEU A 42 13.40 7.21 -13.41
C LEU A 42 14.08 8.54 -13.79
N SER A 43 15.23 8.44 -14.43
CA SER A 43 15.87 9.60 -15.06
C SER A 43 14.95 10.21 -16.14
N PRO A 44 14.97 11.54 -16.36
CA PRO A 44 14.03 12.21 -17.26
C PRO A 44 14.06 11.73 -18.71
N ASP A 45 15.22 11.29 -19.19
CA ASP A 45 15.40 10.71 -20.52
C ASP A 45 14.71 9.34 -20.63
N VAL A 46 14.85 8.48 -19.62
CA VAL A 46 14.19 7.16 -19.56
C VAL A 46 12.67 7.33 -19.43
N ALA A 47 12.22 8.25 -18.57
CA ALA A 47 10.80 8.53 -18.37
C ALA A 47 10.10 9.03 -19.64
N LYS A 48 10.80 9.72 -20.55
CA LYS A 48 10.24 10.15 -21.85
C LYS A 48 9.95 8.99 -22.80
N VAL A 49 10.68 7.88 -22.67
CA VAL A 49 10.55 6.72 -23.56
C VAL A 49 9.41 5.80 -23.12
N PHE A 50 9.12 5.75 -21.82
CA PHE A 50 8.10 4.86 -21.26
C PHE A 50 6.85 5.61 -20.79
N PRO A 51 5.67 5.34 -21.37
CA PRO A 51 4.45 6.09 -21.05
C PRO A 51 3.83 5.71 -19.70
N ASN A 52 4.12 4.52 -19.17
CA ASN A 52 3.56 4.03 -17.90
C ASN A 52 4.44 2.94 -17.24
N GLU A 53 4.08 2.58 -16.00
CA GLU A 53 4.77 1.56 -15.20
C GLU A 53 4.73 0.16 -15.84
N GLU A 54 3.66 -0.18 -16.57
CA GLU A 54 3.51 -1.49 -17.21
C GLU A 54 4.57 -1.69 -18.29
N ALA A 55 4.81 -0.65 -19.11
CA ALA A 55 5.82 -0.66 -20.16
C ALA A 55 7.24 -0.80 -19.58
N VAL A 56 7.55 -0.06 -18.51
CA VAL A 56 8.84 -0.16 -17.80
C VAL A 56 9.04 -1.57 -17.24
N ASN A 57 8.06 -2.07 -16.50
CA ASN A 57 8.13 -3.38 -15.86
C ASN A 57 8.23 -4.52 -16.87
N LYS A 58 7.56 -4.43 -18.02
CA LYS A 58 7.68 -5.41 -19.10
C LYS A 58 9.10 -5.45 -19.67
N ALA A 59 9.69 -4.28 -19.94
CA ALA A 59 11.07 -4.19 -20.43
C ALA A 59 12.07 -4.78 -19.43
N LEU A 60 11.96 -4.40 -18.14
CA LEU A 60 12.85 -4.89 -17.10
C LEU A 60 12.74 -6.42 -16.90
N ARG A 61 11.54 -7.00 -17.00
CA ARG A 61 11.37 -8.46 -16.92
C ARG A 61 12.10 -9.19 -18.04
N ILE A 62 12.08 -8.66 -19.26
CA ILE A 62 12.84 -9.23 -20.39
C ILE A 62 14.34 -9.17 -20.09
N VAL A 63 14.82 -8.03 -19.59
CA VAL A 63 16.23 -7.88 -19.18
C VAL A 63 16.61 -8.89 -18.10
N MET A 64 15.76 -9.10 -17.09
CA MET A 64 15.99 -10.11 -16.05
C MET A 64 16.10 -11.53 -16.61
N GLN A 65 15.26 -11.88 -17.59
CA GLN A 65 15.31 -13.19 -18.27
C GLN A 65 16.59 -13.35 -19.07
N LEU A 66 16.99 -12.34 -19.84
CA LEU A 66 18.19 -12.37 -20.68
C LEU A 66 19.47 -12.42 -19.84
N ALA A 67 19.54 -11.61 -18.78
CA ALA A 67 20.71 -11.53 -17.91
C ALA A 67 20.73 -12.62 -16.82
N LYS A 68 19.70 -13.49 -16.75
CA LYS A 68 19.54 -14.52 -15.70
C LYS A 68 19.73 -13.96 -14.30
N ILE A 69 19.19 -12.77 -14.05
CA ILE A 69 19.35 -12.08 -12.77
C ILE A 69 18.72 -12.98 -11.68
N PRO A 70 19.48 -13.42 -10.68
CA PRO A 70 18.92 -14.22 -9.60
C PRO A 70 17.88 -13.37 -8.88
N ILE A 71 16.67 -13.92 -8.73
CA ILE A 71 15.64 -13.27 -7.93
C ILE A 71 16.19 -13.22 -6.50
N ALA A 72 16.47 -12.02 -6.01
CA ALA A 72 16.93 -11.83 -4.65
C ALA A 72 15.86 -12.41 -3.71
N SER A 73 16.16 -13.57 -3.11
CA SER A 73 15.27 -14.17 -2.13
C SER A 73 15.28 -13.26 -0.90
N ARG A 74 14.13 -12.63 -0.64
CA ARG A 74 13.94 -11.82 0.55
C ARG A 74 14.11 -12.76 1.75
N HIS A 75 15.26 -12.71 2.42
CA HIS A 75 15.46 -13.35 3.71
C HIS A 75 14.42 -12.79 4.70
N LYS A 76 13.43 -13.61 5.07
CA LYS A 76 12.62 -13.36 6.27
C LYS A 76 13.52 -13.66 7.47
N LYS A 77 13.85 -12.64 8.25
CA LYS A 77 14.20 -12.81 9.67
C LYS A 77 12.94 -12.73 10.49
#